data_AF-D3KSC6-F1
#
_entry.id   AF-D3KSC6-F1
#
_cell.length_a   1.000
_cell.length_b   1.000
_cell.length_c   1.000
_cell.angle_alpha   90.00
_cell.angle_beta   90.00
_cell.angle_gamma   90.00
#
_symmetry.space_group_name_H-M   'P 1'
#
loop_
_entity.id
_entity.type
_entity.pdbx_description
1 polymer ?
#
loop_
_entity_poly.entity_id
_entity_poly.type
_entity_poly.pdbx_seq_one_letter_code
_entity_poly.pdbx_strand_id
1 'polypeptide(L)'
;PTTYKTALTHYLEITALPRTHILKELAEYCSDEKDKEFLRFMSSTAPEGKAKYQEWVQDSSRNIVHVLEDVPSCHPPIDHICELLPRLQPRYYSISSSSKLYPTTVHVTAVLVKYVTKTGRTNNGVATTFLAQKKVNGESLPRVPIFIRKSQFRLPAKTETPV
;
A
#
# COMPACT_ATOMS: atom_id res chain seq x y z
N PRO A 1 3.70 -11.68 20.45
CA PRO A 1 3.31 -12.64 19.39
C PRO A 1 2.06 -12.11 18.65
N THR A 2 1.90 -12.41 17.36
CA THR A 2 0.73 -12.02 16.55
C THR A 2 0.43 -13.09 15.51
N THR A 3 -0.76 -13.05 14.89
CA THR A 3 -1.11 -13.96 13.80
C THR A 3 -0.69 -13.40 12.44
N TYR A 4 -0.45 -14.26 11.43
CA TYR A 4 -0.20 -13.80 10.05
C TYR A 4 -1.34 -12.93 9.51
N LYS A 5 -2.59 -13.29 9.82
CA LYS A 5 -3.76 -12.48 9.46
C LYS A 5 -3.64 -11.06 10.01
N THR A 6 -3.31 -10.91 11.29
CA THR A 6 -3.11 -9.59 11.91
C THR A 6 -1.94 -8.85 11.28
N ALA A 7 -0.82 -9.53 11.02
CA ALA A 7 0.36 -8.93 10.40
C ALA A 7 0.08 -8.40 8.98
N LEU A 8 -0.53 -9.21 8.12
CA LEU A 8 -0.90 -8.84 6.75
C LEU A 8 -2.00 -7.78 6.69
N THR A 9 -2.86 -7.70 7.72
CA THR A 9 -3.93 -6.70 7.78
C THR A 9 -3.45 -5.34 8.30
N HIS A 10 -2.53 -5.32 9.27
CA HIS A 10 -2.23 -4.10 10.03
C HIS A 10 -0.77 -3.66 10.02
N TYR A 11 0.18 -4.56 9.71
CA TYR A 11 1.61 -4.28 9.90
C TYR A 11 2.41 -4.28 8.61
N LEU A 12 1.98 -5.01 7.60
CA LEU A 12 2.70 -5.24 6.35
C LEU A 12 1.95 -4.64 5.16
N GLU A 13 2.70 -4.10 4.22
CA GLU A 13 2.19 -3.49 3.00
C GLU A 13 2.14 -4.51 1.86
N ILE A 14 0.98 -5.13 1.69
CA ILE A 14 0.74 -6.14 0.64
C ILE A 14 0.33 -5.52 -0.72
N THR A 15 0.08 -4.21 -0.79
CA THR A 15 -0.33 -3.53 -2.04
C THR A 15 0.81 -2.77 -2.72
N ALA A 16 1.96 -2.66 -2.07
CA ALA A 16 3.14 -2.07 -2.69
C ALA A 16 3.68 -2.95 -3.82
N LEU A 17 4.32 -2.29 -4.77
CA LEU A 17 5.05 -2.96 -5.84
C LEU A 17 6.31 -3.61 -5.22
N PRO A 18 6.49 -4.93 -5.37
CA PRO A 18 7.63 -5.63 -4.79
C PRO A 18 8.91 -5.12 -5.43
N ARG A 19 9.91 -4.81 -4.60
CA ARG A 19 11.24 -4.39 -5.06
C ARG A 19 11.98 -5.58 -5.66
N THR A 20 12.98 -5.31 -6.50
CA THR A 20 13.77 -6.34 -7.20
C THR A 20 14.38 -7.39 -6.27
N HIS A 21 14.84 -7.01 -5.07
CA HIS A 21 15.37 -7.98 -4.11
C HIS A 21 14.29 -8.96 -3.61
N ILE A 22 13.04 -8.52 -3.47
CA ILE A 22 11.93 -9.42 -3.09
C ILE A 22 11.72 -10.45 -4.21
N LEU A 23 11.74 -10.04 -5.47
CA LEU A 23 11.63 -10.97 -6.60
C LEU A 23 12.79 -11.98 -6.65
N LYS A 24 14.00 -11.52 -6.30
CA LYS A 24 15.18 -12.39 -6.22
C LYS A 24 14.99 -13.48 -5.16
N GLU A 25 14.52 -13.12 -3.97
CA GLU A 25 14.25 -14.09 -2.89
C GLU A 25 13.11 -15.04 -3.25
N LEU A 26 12.03 -14.53 -3.88
CA LEU A 26 10.91 -15.34 -4.33
C LEU A 26 11.30 -16.41 -5.36
N ALA A 27 12.28 -16.12 -6.21
CA ALA A 27 12.73 -17.07 -7.24
C ALA A 27 13.25 -18.39 -6.65
N GLU A 28 13.76 -18.40 -5.42
CA GLU A 28 14.20 -19.63 -4.76
C GLU A 28 13.04 -20.54 -4.32
N TYR A 29 11.82 -20.02 -4.32
CA TYR A 29 10.59 -20.75 -4.02
C TYR A 29 9.80 -21.18 -5.26
N CYS A 30 10.34 -20.96 -6.46
CA CYS A 30 9.77 -21.47 -7.71
C CYS A 30 10.19 -22.93 -7.92
N SER A 31 9.19 -23.79 -8.16
CA SER A 31 9.43 -25.21 -8.51
C SER A 31 9.65 -25.43 -10.01
N ASP A 32 9.17 -24.52 -10.86
CA ASP A 32 9.44 -24.52 -12.30
C ASP A 32 10.63 -23.62 -12.65
N GLU A 33 11.56 -24.12 -13.46
CA GLU A 33 12.78 -23.38 -13.79
C GLU A 33 12.50 -22.12 -14.63
N LYS A 34 11.45 -22.10 -15.46
CA LYS A 34 11.10 -20.92 -16.26
C LYS A 34 10.60 -19.79 -15.37
N ASP A 35 9.76 -20.12 -14.40
CA ASP A 35 9.27 -19.16 -13.39
C ASP A 35 10.43 -18.61 -12.54
N LYS A 36 11.37 -19.48 -12.15
CA LYS A 36 12.59 -19.12 -11.43
C LYS A 36 13.48 -18.17 -12.24
N GLU A 37 13.78 -18.52 -13.48
CA GLU A 37 14.55 -17.69 -14.41
C GLU A 37 13.86 -16.37 -14.69
N PHE A 38 12.54 -16.35 -14.83
CA PHE A 38 11.75 -15.14 -15.06
C PHE A 38 11.87 -14.13 -13.91
N LEU A 39 11.70 -14.59 -12.67
CA LEU A 39 11.89 -13.74 -11.49
C LEU A 39 13.34 -13.27 -11.33
N ARG A 40 14.32 -14.18 -11.53
CA ARG A 40 15.75 -13.83 -11.48
C ARG A 40 16.12 -12.80 -12.54
N PHE A 41 15.64 -12.97 -13.76
CA PHE A 41 15.87 -12.06 -14.88
C PHE A 41 15.39 -10.64 -14.54
N MET A 42 14.17 -10.48 -14.04
CA MET A 42 13.63 -9.19 -13.61
C MET A 42 14.36 -8.60 -12.40
N SER A 43 14.97 -9.43 -11.56
CA SER A 43 15.77 -8.97 -10.41
C SER A 43 17.21 -8.61 -10.75
N SER A 44 17.65 -8.86 -11.99
CA SER A 44 19.04 -8.65 -12.42
C SER A 44 19.39 -7.17 -12.61
N THR A 45 20.70 -6.90 -12.71
CA THR A 45 21.22 -5.55 -12.99
C THR A 45 21.31 -5.22 -14.48
N ALA A 46 21.06 -6.21 -15.34
CA ALA A 46 21.10 -6.07 -16.80
C ALA A 46 20.03 -5.07 -17.29
N PRO A 47 20.31 -4.28 -18.34
CA PRO A 47 19.35 -3.34 -18.91
C PRO A 47 18.01 -3.99 -19.27
N GLU A 48 18.04 -5.18 -19.86
CA GLU A 48 16.87 -5.93 -20.31
C GLU A 48 16.04 -6.41 -19.11
N GLY A 49 16.69 -6.88 -18.05
CA GLY A 49 16.04 -7.28 -16.81
C GLY A 49 15.34 -6.11 -16.11
N LYS A 50 16.02 -4.96 -16.04
CA LYS A 50 15.44 -3.71 -15.50
C LYS A 50 14.25 -3.23 -16.33
N ALA A 51 14.37 -3.27 -17.66
CA ALA A 51 13.27 -2.93 -18.57
C ALA A 51 12.08 -3.87 -18.36
N LYS A 52 12.34 -5.17 -18.18
CA LYS A 52 11.27 -6.13 -17.91
C LYS A 52 10.59 -5.91 -16.57
N TYR A 53 11.35 -5.61 -15.52
CA TYR A 53 10.80 -5.23 -14.22
C TYR A 53 9.95 -3.95 -14.29
N GLN A 54 10.41 -2.94 -15.04
CA GLN A 54 9.65 -1.70 -15.26
C GLN A 54 8.31 -2.00 -15.93
N GLU A 55 8.33 -2.73 -17.05
CA GLU A 55 7.12 -3.09 -17.81
C GLU A 55 6.15 -3.97 -16.99
N TRP A 56 6.68 -5.04 -16.41
CA TRP A 56 5.85 -6.10 -15.83
C TRP A 56 5.43 -5.79 -14.40
N VAL A 57 6.27 -5.18 -13.56
CA VAL A 57 5.91 -4.83 -12.18
C VAL A 57 5.35 -3.42 -12.09
N GLN A 58 6.13 -2.42 -12.52
CA GLN A 58 5.82 -1.02 -12.24
C GLN A 58 4.67 -0.50 -13.10
N ASP A 59 4.83 -0.57 -14.41
CA ASP A 59 3.89 -0.02 -15.38
C ASP A 59 2.55 -0.76 -15.35
N SER A 60 2.58 -2.04 -14.98
CA SER A 60 1.39 -2.89 -14.83
C SER A 60 0.82 -2.88 -13.41
N SER A 61 1.48 -2.19 -12.46
CA SER A 61 1.05 -2.06 -11.06
C SER A 61 0.80 -3.41 -10.35
N ARG A 62 1.73 -4.35 -10.51
CA ARG A 62 1.67 -5.67 -9.84
C ARG A 62 2.16 -5.57 -8.41
N ASN A 63 1.28 -5.89 -7.45
CA ASN A 63 1.67 -6.10 -6.05
C ASN A 63 2.08 -7.57 -5.83
N ILE A 64 2.50 -7.92 -4.61
CA ILE A 64 2.95 -9.27 -4.29
C ILE A 64 1.92 -10.35 -4.61
N VAL A 65 0.62 -10.08 -4.41
CA VAL A 65 -0.45 -11.04 -4.71
C VAL A 65 -0.51 -11.32 -6.21
N HIS A 66 -0.42 -10.26 -7.03
CA HIS A 66 -0.42 -10.42 -8.49
C HIS A 66 0.81 -11.18 -8.99
N VAL A 67 1.97 -11.00 -8.34
CA VAL A 67 3.18 -11.76 -8.70
C VAL A 67 2.99 -13.24 -8.42
N LEU A 68 2.45 -13.60 -7.25
CA LEU A 68 2.20 -15.01 -6.89
C LEU A 68 1.09 -15.65 -7.74
N GLU A 69 0.10 -14.87 -8.20
CA GLU A 69 -0.92 -15.35 -9.14
C GLU A 69 -0.35 -15.58 -10.55
N ASP A 70 0.49 -14.67 -11.05
CA ASP A 70 1.05 -14.74 -12.41
C ASP A 70 2.27 -15.68 -12.51
N VAL A 71 2.87 -16.08 -11.38
CA VAL A 71 4.01 -17.00 -11.28
C VAL A 71 3.61 -18.21 -10.41
N PRO A 72 2.80 -19.13 -10.95
CA PRO A 72 2.07 -20.12 -10.15
C PRO A 72 2.96 -21.16 -9.47
N SER A 73 4.19 -21.40 -9.94
CA SER A 73 5.11 -22.36 -9.28
C SER A 73 5.81 -21.79 -8.04
N CYS A 74 5.66 -20.48 -7.78
CA CYS A 74 6.28 -19.77 -6.68
C CYS A 74 5.48 -19.96 -5.37
N HIS A 75 5.97 -20.82 -4.47
CA HIS A 75 5.31 -21.16 -3.20
C HIS A 75 6.17 -20.83 -1.98
N PRO A 76 6.39 -19.54 -1.67
CA PRO A 76 7.18 -19.13 -0.53
C PRO A 76 6.46 -19.41 0.79
N PRO A 77 7.18 -19.77 1.87
CA PRO A 77 6.60 -19.89 3.19
C PRO A 77 6.14 -18.51 3.70
N ILE A 78 4.99 -18.48 4.37
CA ILE A 78 4.29 -17.22 4.71
C ILE A 78 5.07 -16.35 5.71
N ASP A 79 5.87 -16.96 6.58
CA ASP A 79 6.78 -16.27 7.49
C ASP A 79 7.84 -15.48 6.73
N HIS A 80 8.47 -16.06 5.71
CA HIS A 80 9.46 -15.35 4.92
C HIS A 80 8.83 -14.24 4.07
N ILE A 81 7.61 -14.45 3.53
CA ILE A 81 6.83 -13.34 2.94
C ILE A 81 6.66 -12.19 3.94
N CYS A 82 6.32 -12.50 5.19
CA CYS A 82 6.14 -11.49 6.22
C CYS A 82 7.43 -10.74 6.58
N GLU A 83 8.58 -11.37 6.44
CA GLU A 83 9.89 -10.75 6.62
C GLU A 83 10.27 -9.83 5.45
N LEU A 84 9.99 -10.24 4.21
CA LEU A 84 10.35 -9.49 3.00
C LEU A 84 9.47 -8.25 2.79
N LEU A 85 8.21 -8.29 3.21
CA LEU A 85 7.26 -7.22 2.95
C LEU A 85 7.57 -5.95 3.76
N PRO A 86 7.49 -4.76 3.14
CA PRO A 86 7.68 -3.51 3.86
C PRO A 86 6.56 -3.28 4.88
N ARG A 87 6.84 -2.44 5.88
CA ARG A 87 5.84 -2.06 6.89
C ARG A 87 4.74 -1.19 6.31
N LEU A 88 3.49 -1.48 6.70
CA LEU A 88 2.33 -0.64 6.41
C LEU A 88 2.49 0.75 7.04
N GLN A 89 2.53 1.78 6.21
CA GLN A 89 2.72 3.16 6.66
C GLN A 89 1.38 3.87 6.93
N PRO A 90 1.33 4.81 7.89
CA PRO A 90 0.19 5.71 8.03
C PRO A 90 0.03 6.59 6.78
N ARG A 91 -1.22 6.92 6.42
CA ARG A 91 -1.51 7.85 5.33
C ARG A 91 -1.90 9.21 5.92
N TYR A 92 -1.28 10.26 5.40
CA TYR A 92 -1.51 11.62 5.85
C TYR A 92 -2.60 12.29 5.02
N TYR A 93 -3.46 13.05 5.69
CA TYR A 93 -4.48 13.89 5.08
C TYR A 93 -4.42 15.29 5.68
N SER A 94 -4.73 16.31 4.89
CA SER A 94 -4.96 17.65 5.40
C SER A 94 -6.28 17.68 6.16
N ILE A 95 -6.26 18.26 7.37
CA ILE A 95 -7.47 18.45 8.17
C ILE A 95 -8.34 19.48 7.46
N SER A 96 -9.58 19.12 7.11
CA SER A 96 -10.54 19.98 6.43
C SER A 96 -11.56 20.63 7.39
N SER A 97 -11.23 20.69 8.68
CA SER A 97 -11.97 21.42 9.73
C SER A 97 -11.10 22.48 10.40
N SER A 98 -11.75 23.52 10.94
CA SER A 98 -11.11 24.46 11.85
C SER A 98 -11.30 24.01 13.29
N SER A 99 -10.22 23.93 14.08
CA SER A 99 -10.30 23.59 15.51
C SER A 99 -11.02 24.66 16.35
N LYS A 100 -11.15 25.90 15.83
CA LYS A 100 -11.97 26.94 16.48
C LYS A 100 -13.46 26.60 16.44
N LEU A 101 -13.91 25.89 15.40
CA LEU A 101 -15.31 25.49 15.21
C LEU A 101 -15.57 24.04 15.66
N TYR A 102 -14.60 23.16 15.44
CA TYR A 102 -14.68 21.72 15.76
C TYR A 102 -13.49 21.30 16.65
N PRO A 103 -13.51 21.62 17.96
CA PRO A 103 -12.36 21.37 18.84
C PRO A 103 -12.12 19.88 19.12
N THR A 104 -13.15 19.05 19.03
CA THR A 104 -13.12 17.60 19.33
C THR A 104 -13.27 16.73 18.08
N THR A 105 -13.37 17.31 16.88
CA THR A 105 -13.66 16.59 15.64
C THR A 105 -12.70 17.00 14.53
N VAL A 106 -12.11 16.00 13.88
CA VAL A 106 -11.19 16.19 12.75
C VAL A 106 -11.89 15.75 11.47
N HIS A 107 -11.96 16.64 10.48
CA HIS A 107 -12.52 16.31 9.17
C HIS A 107 -11.39 15.90 8.21
N VAL A 108 -11.70 14.95 7.34
CA VAL A 108 -10.83 14.51 6.24
C VAL A 108 -11.64 14.56 4.96
N THR A 109 -11.12 15.25 3.96
CA THR A 109 -11.64 15.22 2.59
C THR A 109 -10.63 14.45 1.74
N ALA A 110 -11.06 13.32 1.17
CA ALA A 110 -10.18 12.43 0.41
C ALA A 110 -10.92 11.85 -0.81
N VAL A 111 -10.17 11.59 -1.87
CA VAL A 111 -10.67 10.87 -3.05
C VAL A 111 -10.48 9.37 -2.86
N LEU A 112 -11.48 8.57 -3.24
CA LEU A 112 -11.35 7.11 -3.27
C LEU A 112 -10.34 6.73 -4.37
N VAL A 113 -9.23 6.12 -3.99
CA VAL A 113 -8.28 5.56 -4.97
C VAL A 113 -8.75 4.17 -5.36
N LYS A 114 -9.21 4.04 -6.60
CA LYS A 114 -9.58 2.77 -7.23
C LYS A 114 -9.35 2.90 -8.73
N TYR A 115 -8.55 2.01 -9.31
CA TYR A 115 -8.22 2.05 -10.73
C TYR A 115 -8.02 0.65 -11.31
N VAL A 116 -8.23 0.52 -12.62
CA VAL A 116 -7.97 -0.71 -13.37
C VAL A 116 -6.53 -0.65 -13.89
N THR A 117 -5.76 -1.70 -13.65
CA THR A 117 -4.37 -1.85 -14.09
C THR A 117 -4.31 -2.27 -15.56
N LYS A 118 -3.12 -2.19 -16.18
CA LYS A 118 -2.88 -2.73 -17.54
C LYS A 118 -3.16 -4.24 -17.66
N THR A 119 -3.20 -4.96 -16.54
CA THR A 119 -3.50 -6.39 -16.47
C THR A 119 -5.00 -6.69 -16.39
N GLY A 120 -5.86 -5.67 -16.38
CA GLY A 120 -7.31 -5.81 -16.16
C GLY A 120 -7.73 -5.96 -14.69
N ARG A 121 -6.77 -6.16 -13.77
CA ARG A 121 -7.05 -6.20 -12.33
C ARG A 121 -7.42 -4.83 -11.77
N THR A 122 -8.23 -4.79 -10.71
CA THR A 122 -8.57 -3.54 -10.01
C THR A 122 -7.74 -3.37 -8.74
N ASN A 123 -6.93 -2.31 -8.70
CA ASN A 123 -6.21 -1.92 -7.50
C ASN A 123 -7.01 -0.91 -6.68
N ASN A 124 -7.03 -1.12 -5.35
CA ASN A 124 -7.69 -0.24 -4.40
C ASN A 124 -6.65 0.41 -3.49
N GLY A 125 -6.75 1.71 -3.28
CA GLY A 125 -5.92 2.39 -2.28
C GLY A 125 -6.32 1.96 -0.88
N VAL A 126 -5.33 1.52 -0.10
CA VAL A 126 -5.53 0.93 1.23
C VAL A 126 -6.32 1.86 2.16
N ALA A 127 -5.79 3.06 2.43
CA ALA A 127 -6.39 3.97 3.41
C ALA A 127 -7.75 4.52 2.96
N THR A 128 -7.89 4.92 1.69
CA THR A 128 -9.14 5.51 1.19
C THR A 128 -10.27 4.50 1.14
N THR A 129 -9.98 3.25 0.75
CA THR A 129 -10.98 2.17 0.72
C THR A 129 -11.34 1.74 2.13
N PHE A 130 -10.35 1.65 3.04
CA PHE A 130 -10.59 1.40 4.46
C PHE A 130 -11.51 2.46 5.07
N LEU A 131 -11.25 3.75 4.83
CA LEU A 131 -12.08 4.85 5.31
C LEU A 131 -13.49 4.82 4.70
N ALA A 132 -13.63 4.54 3.40
CA ALA A 132 -14.93 4.44 2.74
C ALA A 132 -15.83 3.32 3.30
N GLN A 133 -15.24 2.29 3.92
CA GLN A 133 -15.97 1.22 4.60
C GLN A 133 -16.43 1.59 6.01
N LYS A 134 -15.93 2.67 6.61
CA LYS A 134 -16.28 3.13 7.96
C LYS A 134 -17.61 3.90 7.96
N LYS A 135 -18.67 3.21 7.55
CA LYS A 135 -20.03 3.76 7.55
C LYS A 135 -20.60 3.76 8.97
N VAL A 136 -21.28 4.84 9.34
CA VAL A 136 -21.98 4.96 10.62
C VAL A 136 -23.36 4.31 10.46
N ASN A 137 -23.43 3.00 10.70
CA ASN A 137 -24.64 2.21 10.56
C ASN A 137 -24.91 1.45 11.88
N GLY A 138 -25.75 1.99 12.76
CA GLY A 138 -26.19 1.32 14.00
C GLY A 138 -25.59 1.87 15.30
N GLU A 139 -25.63 1.05 16.36
CA GLU A 139 -25.35 1.46 17.75
C GLU A 139 -23.85 1.73 18.04
N SER A 140 -22.92 1.09 17.33
CA SER A 140 -21.48 1.24 17.58
C SER A 140 -20.78 2.08 16.52
N LEU A 141 -20.09 3.15 16.94
CA LEU A 141 -19.33 4.02 16.04
C LEU A 141 -18.07 3.30 15.49
N PRO A 142 -17.81 3.39 14.17
CA PRO A 142 -16.59 2.85 13.59
C PRO A 142 -15.36 3.57 14.13
N ARG A 143 -14.31 2.81 14.46
CA ARG A 143 -13.03 3.34 14.94
C ARG A 143 -11.97 3.40 13.85
N VAL A 144 -11.17 4.47 13.90
CA VAL A 144 -10.02 4.74 13.03
C VAL A 144 -8.84 5.18 13.91
N PRO A 145 -7.72 4.44 13.94
CA PRO A 145 -6.51 4.89 14.63
C PRO A 145 -5.91 6.10 13.92
N ILE A 146 -5.73 7.21 14.63
CA ILE A 146 -5.18 8.47 14.10
C ILE A 146 -4.16 9.09 15.06
N PHE A 147 -3.36 9.99 14.53
CA PHE A 147 -2.55 10.94 15.30
C PHE A 147 -2.46 12.25 14.52
N ILE A 148 -2.15 13.35 15.20
CA ILE A 148 -2.02 14.68 14.58
C ILE A 148 -0.54 15.01 14.40
N ARG A 149 -0.14 15.32 13.17
CA ARG A 149 1.20 15.85 12.87
C ARG A 149 1.11 17.35 12.63
N LYS A 150 1.71 18.15 13.51
CA LYS A 150 1.74 19.62 13.40
C LYS A 150 2.44 20.04 12.09
N SER A 151 1.80 20.89 11.30
CA SER A 151 2.41 21.51 10.11
C SER A 151 2.78 22.98 10.37
N GLN A 152 3.43 23.63 9.41
CA GLN A 152 3.63 25.10 9.41
C GLN A 152 2.58 25.85 8.58
N PHE A 153 1.66 25.14 7.92
CA PHE A 153 0.57 25.74 7.15
C PHE A 153 -0.47 26.31 8.11
N ARG A 154 -0.47 27.63 8.30
CA ARG A 154 -1.33 28.35 9.26
C ARG A 154 -1.86 29.62 8.61
N LEU A 155 -3.02 30.05 9.10
CA LEU A 155 -3.52 31.40 8.82
C LEU A 155 -2.55 32.44 9.41
N PRO A 156 -2.51 33.65 8.83
CA PRO A 156 -1.83 34.79 9.43
C PRO A 156 -2.25 35.02 10.88
N ALA A 157 -1.35 35.57 11.69
CA ALA A 157 -1.64 35.87 13.09
C ALA A 157 -2.70 36.99 13.25
N LYS A 158 -2.73 37.93 12.30
CA LYS A 158 -3.66 39.06 12.27
C LYS A 158 -4.82 38.77 11.33
N THR A 159 -6.04 38.97 11.80
CA THR A 159 -7.29 38.68 11.07
C THR A 159 -7.51 39.58 9.86
N GLU A 160 -6.87 40.75 9.83
CA GLU A 160 -6.97 41.73 8.74
C GLU A 160 -6.02 41.40 7.59
N THR A 161 -5.10 40.45 7.78
CA THR A 161 -4.15 40.04 6.72
C THR A 161 -4.91 39.24 5.66
N PRO A 162 -4.89 39.66 4.38
CA PRO A 162 -5.54 38.90 3.30
C PRO A 162 -5.00 37.47 3.17
N VAL A 163 -5.86 36.56 2.71
CA VAL A 163 -5.58 35.14 2.47
C VAL A 163 -5.92 34.79 1.03
#